data_AF-A0AAU3INA1-F1
#
_entry.id   AF-A0AAU3INA1-F1
#
_cell.length_a   1.000
_cell.length_b   1.000
_cell.length_c   1.000
_cell.angle_alpha   90.00
_cell.angle_beta   90.00
_cell.angle_gamma   90.00
#
_symmetry.space_group_name_H-M   'P 1'
#
loop_
_entity.id
_entity.type
_entity.pdbx_description
1 polymer ?
#
loop_
_entity_poly.entity_id
_entity_poly.type
_entity_poly.pdbx_seq_one_letter_code
_entity_poly.pdbx_strand_id
1 'polypeptide(L)' 'MIRNAGGVVPDLDADVIQSINRITADPFVPHKDSVRGFVYEVETGRLREVKP' A
#
# COMPACT_ATOMS: atom_id res chain seq x y z
N MET A 1 8.83 -18.07 -5.45
CA MET A 1 7.78 -17.01 -5.39
C MET A 1 8.12 -16.12 -4.21
N ILE A 2 8.10 -14.81 -4.39
CA ILE A 2 9.13 -13.85 -3.92
C ILE A 2 9.49 -13.94 -2.42
N ARG A 3 10.78 -14.23 -2.16
CA ARG A 3 11.44 -14.10 -0.85
C ARG A 3 11.79 -12.63 -0.63
N ASN A 4 11.31 -12.02 0.45
CA ASN A 4 11.71 -10.66 0.83
C ASN A 4 13.10 -10.72 1.49
N ALA A 5 14.12 -10.27 0.77
CA ALA A 5 15.48 -10.07 1.26
C ALA A 5 15.99 -8.70 0.74
N GLY A 6 16.21 -7.74 1.65
CA GLY A 6 16.76 -6.38 1.43
C GLY A 6 15.71 -5.34 1.01
N GLY A 7 15.21 -4.41 1.84
CA GLY A 7 15.94 -3.35 2.58
C GLY A 7 16.30 -2.23 1.58
N VAL A 8 15.60 -1.09 1.46
CA VAL A 8 14.94 -0.25 2.48
C VAL A 8 13.68 0.41 1.88
N VAL A 9 12.49 0.02 2.36
CA VAL A 9 11.33 0.92 2.41
C VAL A 9 11.23 1.27 3.89
N PRO A 10 11.69 2.45 4.34
CA PRO A 10 11.87 2.70 5.76
C PRO A 10 10.54 2.79 6.50
N ASP A 11 9.46 3.05 5.75
CA ASP A 11 8.10 3.12 6.25
C ASP A 11 7.13 2.55 5.19
N LEU A 12 6.64 1.34 5.45
CA LEU A 12 5.67 0.66 4.58
C LEU A 12 4.34 1.43 4.51
N ASP A 13 3.96 2.13 5.57
CA ASP A 13 2.71 2.89 5.60
C ASP A 13 2.86 4.12 4.72
N ALA A 14 3.99 4.84 4.82
CA ALA A 14 4.26 5.98 3.95
C ALA A 14 4.31 5.60 2.46
N ASP A 15 4.90 4.46 2.11
CA ASP A 15 4.97 3.97 0.73
C ASP A 15 3.59 3.58 0.17
N VAL A 16 2.78 2.91 1.00
CA VAL A 16 1.38 2.59 0.67
C VAL A 16 0.57 3.88 0.50
N ILE A 17 0.70 4.86 1.40
CA ILE A 17 0.02 6.17 1.30
C ILE A 17 0.43 6.89 0.02
N GLN A 18 1.72 6.91 -0.32
CA GLN A 18 2.19 7.52 -1.57
C GLN A 18 1.57 6.84 -2.80
N SER A 19 1.47 5.51 -2.77
CA SER A 19 0.85 4.74 -3.85
C SER A 19 -0.65 4.99 -3.98
N ILE A 20 -1.38 5.07 -2.86
CA ILE A 20 -2.80 5.48 -2.84
C ILE A 20 -2.95 6.86 -3.48
N ASN A 21 -2.12 7.83 -3.06
CA ASN A 21 -2.17 9.20 -3.57
C ASN A 21 -1.90 9.28 -5.07
N ARG A 22 -1.01 8.44 -5.61
CA ARG A 22 -0.78 8.36 -7.06
C ARG A 22 -2.02 7.87 -7.81
N ILE A 23 -2.66 6.81 -7.33
CA ILE A 23 -3.88 6.26 -7.95
C ILE A 23 -5.02 7.27 -7.89
N THR A 24 -5.19 7.95 -6.74
CA THR A 24 -6.27 8.94 -6.58
C THR A 24 -6.02 10.22 -7.36
N ALA A 25 -4.76 10.60 -7.61
CA ALA A 25 -4.41 11.73 -8.47
C ALA A 25 -4.50 11.43 -9.97
N ASP A 26 -4.46 10.17 -10.38
CA ASP A 26 -4.39 9.78 -11.79
C ASP A 26 -5.69 10.13 -12.56
N PRO A 27 -5.64 10.97 -13.61
CA PRO A 27 -6.83 11.35 -14.38
C PRO A 27 -7.42 10.20 -15.22
N PHE A 28 -6.70 9.10 -15.41
CA PHE A 28 -7.12 7.94 -16.20
C PHE A 28 -7.82 6.85 -15.38
N VAL A 29 -7.89 7.00 -14.05
CA VAL A 29 -8.66 6.11 -13.17
C VAL A 29 -10.04 6.72 -12.93
N PRO A 30 -11.14 6.23 -13.54
CA PRO A 30 -12.44 6.90 -13.48
C PRO A 30 -13.17 6.74 -12.13
N HIS A 31 -12.91 5.65 -11.38
CA HIS A 31 -13.56 5.34 -10.11
C HIS A 31 -12.51 5.21 -9.01
N LYS A 32 -12.60 6.05 -7.97
CA LYS A 32 -11.56 6.22 -6.94
C LYS A 32 -12.10 6.13 -5.51
N ASP A 33 -13.42 6.09 -5.36
CA ASP A 33 -14.17 6.07 -4.11
C ASP A 33 -13.86 4.86 -3.23
N SER A 34 -13.33 3.79 -3.81
CA SER A 34 -13.02 2.53 -3.12
C SER A 34 -11.52 2.18 -3.07
N VAL A 35 -10.62 3.14 -3.34
CA VAL A 35 -9.17 2.90 -3.25
C VAL A 35 -8.75 2.76 -1.78
N ARG A 36 -8.11 1.63 -1.45
CA ARG A 36 -7.64 1.29 -0.09
C ARG A 36 -6.26 0.66 -0.18
N GLY A 37 -5.43 0.86 0.85
CA GLY A 37 -4.10 0.25 0.95
C GLY A 37 -3.96 -0.61 2.20
N PHE A 38 -3.18 -1.68 2.08
CA PHE A 38 -2.98 -2.64 3.15
C PHE A 38 -1.52 -3.06 3.23
N VAL A 39 -1.06 -3.31 4.45
CA VAL A 39 0.20 -4.00 4.73
C VAL A 39 -0.13 -5.40 5.21
N TYR A 40 0.52 -6.39 4.59
CA TYR A 40 0.41 -7.79 5.01
C TYR A 40 1.42 -8.10 6.12
N GLU A 41 0.91 -8.49 7.28
CA GLU A 41 1.71 -8.92 8.43
C GLU A 41 2.04 -10.40 8.31
N VAL A 42 3.28 -10.72 7.94
CA VAL A 42 3.71 -12.10 7.65
C VAL A 42 3.63 -13.05 8.84
N GLU A 43 3.77 -12.54 10.06
CA GLU A 43 3.75 -13.33 11.29
C GLU A 43 2.33 -13.77 11.67
N THR A 44 1.34 -12.91 11.41
CA THR A 44 -0.05 -13.11 11.85
C THR A 44 -0.98 -13.50 10.70
N GLY A 45 -0.55 -13.27 9.45
CA GLY A 45 -1.38 -13.40 8.25
C GLY A 45 -2.43 -12.30 8.09
N ARG A 46 -2.35 -11.22 8.87
CA ARG A 46 -3.35 -10.14 8.85
C ARG A 46 -3.06 -9.14 7.75
N LEU A 47 -4.14 -8.55 7.21
CA LEU A 47 -4.07 -7.34 6.41
C LEU A 47 -4.42 -6.15 7.30
N ARG A 48 -3.43 -5.30 7.56
CA ARG A 48 -3.64 -4.05 8.27
C ARG A 48 -3.90 -2.94 7.26
N GLU A 49 -5.07 -2.35 7.31
CA GLU A 49 -5.39 -1.19 6.49
C GLU A 49 -4.55 0.02 6.90
N VAL A 50 -4.00 0.72 5.91
CA VAL A 50 -3.27 1.97 6.09
C VAL A 50 -4.22 3.11 5.76
N LYS A 51 -4.35 4.06 6.69
CA LYS A 51 -5.20 5.24 6.52
C LYS A 51 -4.30 6.44 6.16
N PRO A 52 -4.69 7.28 5.19
CA PRO A 52 -4.03 8.56 4.92
C PRO A 52 -4.04 9.50 6.12
#